data_AF-A0A091QG97-F1
#
_entry.id   AF-A0A091QG97-F1
#
_cell.length_a   1.000
_cell.length_b   1.000
_cell.length_c   1.000
_cell.angle_alpha   90.00
_cell.angle_beta   90.00
_cell.angle_gamma   90.00
#
_symmetry.space_group_name_H-M   'P 1'
#
loop_
_entity.id
_entity.type
_entity.pdbx_description
1 polymer ?
#
loop_
_entity_poly.entity_id
_entity_poly.type
_entity_poly.pdbx_seq_one_letter_code
_entity_poly.pdbx_strand_id
1 'polypeptide(L)'
;LQTRSRYRSRLHSSMDSFVGLTVEQKCELAERELTEVKDEIQRIKEDSEQTLQNLEAVIEEADVWWAGIKKAISDFEKDIISTISSKKGSITASEKLLRYMEEKNRQRDLLREKLWSKNYLLKGYKKKLQQQLRQKEQMGERLCEVSLQQLQVKNAQYKEKIDEKNQELLQLKLALGKAVQVLNFYKKKLQDTMETSMSLMKDVSQRKELLEKAERKVALVEEQRAKAEGANGQLRTLLSDYTVPPVLSYVQKKMDLTDLKNSLKAWERRAAVTEMSLQTYRRAWNQVKRSGNQH
;
A
#
# COMPACT_ATOMS: atom_id res chain seq x y z
N LEU A 1 -66.84 -34.52 64.20
CA LEU A 1 -66.58 -33.09 64.56
C LEU A 1 -65.11 -32.82 64.25
N GLN A 2 -64.83 -32.13 63.14
CA GLN A 2 -64.31 -30.74 63.14
C GLN A 2 -62.92 -30.66 63.82
N THR A 3 -61.83 -30.20 63.22
CA THR A 3 -61.69 -29.21 62.14
C THR A 3 -60.25 -29.20 61.61
N ARG A 4 -60.13 -28.98 60.30
CA ARG A 4 -58.93 -28.53 59.57
C ARG A 4 -58.21 -27.40 60.30
N SER A 5 -56.89 -27.51 60.47
CA SER A 5 -56.00 -26.36 60.59
C SER A 5 -55.11 -26.28 59.35
N ARG A 6 -55.29 -25.21 58.57
CA ARG A 6 -54.50 -24.86 57.39
C ARG A 6 -53.20 -24.21 57.84
N TYR A 7 -52.08 -24.94 57.78
CA TYR A 7 -50.78 -24.29 57.75
C TYR A 7 -50.43 -23.97 56.29
N ARG A 8 -50.59 -22.69 55.92
CA ARG A 8 -49.98 -22.09 54.74
C ARG A 8 -48.46 -22.11 54.94
N SER A 9 -47.77 -23.11 54.40
CA SER A 9 -46.36 -22.95 54.04
C SER A 9 -46.34 -22.08 52.79
N ARG A 10 -45.83 -20.86 52.95
CA ARG A 10 -45.53 -19.96 51.83
C ARG A 10 -44.57 -20.72 50.92
N LEU A 11 -45.02 -20.92 49.68
CA LEU A 11 -44.17 -21.14 48.52
C LEU A 11 -43.13 -20.01 48.51
N HIS A 12 -41.97 -20.26 49.11
CA HIS A 12 -40.76 -19.60 48.67
C HIS A 12 -40.36 -20.36 47.41
N SER A 13 -40.97 -19.93 46.31
CA SER A 13 -40.42 -20.11 44.98
C SER A 13 -39.11 -19.33 44.95
N SER A 14 -38.06 -19.88 45.58
CA SER A 14 -36.77 -19.80 44.91
C SER A 14 -36.98 -20.69 43.71
N MET A 15 -37.34 -20.07 42.59
CA MET A 15 -36.74 -20.54 41.37
C MET A 15 -35.24 -20.57 41.68
N ASP A 16 -34.75 -21.75 42.07
CA ASP A 16 -33.46 -22.19 41.56
C ASP A 16 -33.64 -22.01 40.05
N SER A 17 -33.33 -20.81 39.58
CA SER A 17 -32.97 -20.62 38.21
C SER A 17 -31.79 -21.54 38.10
N PHE A 18 -32.03 -22.78 37.68
CA PHE A 18 -31.03 -23.60 37.04
C PHE A 18 -30.46 -22.66 36.00
N VAL A 19 -29.34 -22.02 36.34
CA VAL A 19 -28.58 -21.21 35.42
C VAL A 19 -28.18 -22.25 34.39
N GLY A 20 -28.94 -22.29 33.30
CA GLY A 20 -28.74 -23.28 32.26
C GLY A 20 -27.29 -23.17 31.84
N LEU A 21 -26.60 -24.32 31.76
CA LEU A 21 -25.22 -24.36 31.30
C LEU A 21 -25.09 -23.49 30.04
N THR A 22 -24.07 -22.65 30.02
CA THR A 22 -23.80 -21.81 28.84
C THR A 22 -23.55 -22.73 27.65
N VAL A 23 -23.74 -22.20 26.43
CA VAL A 23 -23.50 -22.99 25.21
C VAL A 23 -22.07 -23.55 25.21
N GLU A 24 -21.10 -22.78 25.68
CA GLU A 24 -19.70 -23.20 25.85
C GLU A 24 -19.57 -24.36 26.84
N GLN A 25 -20.18 -24.28 28.03
CA GLN A 25 -20.15 -25.39 29.01
C GLN A 25 -20.82 -26.65 28.48
N LYS A 26 -21.88 -26.52 27.66
CA LYS A 26 -22.53 -27.65 26.99
C LYS A 26 -21.64 -28.27 25.92
N CYS A 27 -20.92 -27.45 25.15
CA CYS A 27 -19.93 -27.93 24.18
C CYS A 27 -18.77 -28.65 24.89
N GLU A 28 -18.22 -28.08 25.97
CA GLU A 28 -17.16 -28.72 26.77
C GLU A 28 -17.61 -30.04 27.41
N LEU A 29 -18.87 -30.12 27.86
CA LEU A 29 -19.44 -31.37 28.37
C LEU A 29 -19.60 -32.38 27.23
N ALA A 30 -20.15 -31.98 26.09
CA ALA A 30 -20.31 -32.86 24.93
C ALA A 30 -18.98 -33.38 24.39
N GLU A 31 -17.92 -32.56 24.38
CA GLU A 31 -16.57 -32.96 24.00
C GLU A 31 -15.97 -33.97 24.98
N ARG A 32 -16.15 -33.75 26.30
CA ARG A 32 -15.73 -34.69 27.33
C ARG A 32 -16.43 -36.03 27.22
N GLU A 33 -17.76 -36.03 27.13
CA GLU A 33 -18.57 -37.24 26.94
C GLU A 33 -18.14 -37.97 25.65
N LEU A 34 -17.87 -37.24 24.57
CA LEU A 34 -17.40 -37.82 23.32
C LEU A 34 -16.02 -38.46 23.48
N THR A 35 -15.10 -37.85 24.26
CA THR A 35 -13.80 -38.46 24.58
C THR A 35 -13.94 -39.70 25.46
N GLU A 36 -14.80 -39.66 26.48
CA GLU A 36 -15.03 -40.79 27.39
C GLU A 36 -15.66 -41.98 26.66
N VAL A 37 -16.65 -41.74 25.79
CA VAL A 37 -17.27 -42.78 24.96
C VAL A 37 -16.26 -43.35 23.96
N LYS A 38 -15.37 -42.52 23.38
CA LYS A 38 -14.30 -43.03 22.51
C LYS A 38 -13.34 -43.95 23.26
N ASP A 39 -12.93 -43.55 24.46
CA ASP A 39 -12.05 -44.34 25.31
C ASP A 39 -12.73 -45.65 25.74
N GLU A 40 -14.02 -45.61 26.06
CA GLU A 40 -14.80 -46.80 26.40
C GLU A 40 -14.96 -47.76 25.20
N ILE A 41 -15.26 -47.24 24.02
CA ILE A 41 -15.28 -48.04 22.78
C ILE A 41 -13.93 -48.72 22.55
N GLN A 42 -12.83 -47.99 22.74
CA GLN A 42 -11.49 -48.54 22.56
C GLN A 42 -11.18 -49.63 23.58
N ARG A 43 -11.53 -49.43 24.86
CA ARG A 43 -11.39 -50.46 25.91
C ARG A 43 -12.21 -51.71 25.58
N ILE A 44 -13.49 -51.56 25.23
CA ILE A 44 -14.36 -52.68 24.87
C ILE A 44 -13.78 -53.43 23.66
N LYS A 45 -13.25 -52.71 22.67
CA LYS A 45 -12.62 -53.32 21.50
C LYS A 45 -11.41 -54.15 21.88
N GLU A 46 -10.48 -53.60 22.67
CA GLU A 46 -9.29 -54.31 23.15
C GLU A 46 -9.65 -55.55 23.98
N ASP A 47 -10.62 -55.44 24.90
CA ASP A 47 -11.10 -56.55 25.71
C ASP A 47 -11.76 -57.64 24.85
N SER A 48 -12.57 -57.24 23.86
CA SER A 48 -13.22 -58.16 22.93
C SER A 48 -12.22 -58.90 22.05
N GLU A 49 -11.19 -58.21 21.57
CA GLU A 49 -10.13 -58.79 20.74
C GLU A 49 -9.26 -59.75 21.55
N GLN A 50 -8.91 -59.39 22.78
CA GLN A 50 -8.19 -60.27 23.70
C GLN A 50 -9.02 -61.52 24.03
N THR A 51 -10.32 -61.36 24.24
CA THR A 51 -11.24 -62.49 24.51
C THR A 51 -11.34 -63.40 23.29
N LEU A 52 -11.49 -62.83 22.09
CA LEU A 52 -11.56 -63.57 20.84
C LEU A 52 -10.28 -64.39 20.61
N GLN A 53 -9.10 -63.77 20.76
CA GLN A 53 -7.81 -64.47 20.65
C GLN A 53 -7.67 -65.62 21.66
N ASN A 54 -8.16 -65.42 22.89
CA ASN A 54 -8.16 -66.47 23.91
C ASN A 54 -9.08 -67.64 23.54
N LEU A 55 -10.27 -67.34 23.02
CA LEU A 55 -11.22 -68.38 22.58
C LEU A 55 -10.69 -69.16 21.37
N GLU A 56 -10.10 -68.48 20.39
CA GLU A 56 -9.42 -69.12 19.25
C GLU A 56 -8.31 -70.06 19.73
N ALA A 57 -7.45 -69.60 20.64
CA ALA A 57 -6.39 -70.45 21.21
C ALA A 57 -6.93 -71.69 21.94
N VAL A 58 -8.07 -71.56 22.65
CA VAL A 58 -8.73 -72.69 23.33
C VAL A 58 -9.32 -73.68 22.33
N ILE A 59 -9.91 -73.19 21.23
CA ILE A 59 -10.44 -74.05 20.15
C ILE A 59 -9.31 -74.82 19.49
N GLU A 60 -8.22 -74.14 19.11
CA GLU A 60 -7.05 -74.78 18.51
C GLU A 60 -6.44 -75.83 19.45
N GLU A 61 -6.35 -75.54 20.75
CA GLU A 61 -5.92 -76.51 21.75
C GLU A 61 -6.87 -77.73 21.75
N ALA A 62 -8.18 -77.52 21.86
CA ALA A 62 -9.16 -78.59 21.88
C ALA A 62 -9.08 -79.49 20.63
N ASP A 63 -8.86 -78.92 19.45
CA ASP A 63 -8.68 -79.65 18.20
C ASP A 63 -7.42 -80.53 18.21
N VAL A 64 -6.30 -80.01 18.72
CA VAL A 64 -5.06 -80.78 18.89
C VAL A 64 -5.26 -81.92 19.89
N TRP A 65 -5.92 -81.67 21.01
CA TRP A 65 -6.25 -82.69 22.02
C TRP A 65 -7.16 -83.77 21.43
N TRP A 66 -8.20 -83.40 20.68
CA TRP A 66 -9.13 -84.32 20.04
C TRP A 66 -8.44 -85.21 19.01
N ALA A 67 -7.58 -84.64 18.17
CA ALA A 67 -6.76 -85.40 17.23
C ALA A 67 -5.82 -86.37 17.96
N GLY A 68 -5.22 -85.94 19.07
CA GLY A 68 -4.38 -86.77 19.94
C GLY A 68 -5.14 -87.96 20.55
N ILE A 69 -6.35 -87.74 21.07
CA ILE A 69 -7.21 -88.79 21.64
C ILE A 69 -7.61 -89.79 20.57
N LYS A 70 -8.07 -89.34 19.40
CA LYS A 70 -8.41 -90.24 18.28
C LYS A 70 -7.25 -91.14 17.90
N LYS A 71 -6.05 -90.55 17.77
CA LYS A 71 -4.84 -91.33 17.50
C LYS A 71 -4.52 -92.32 18.61
N ALA A 72 -4.63 -91.90 19.88
CA ALA A 72 -4.39 -92.78 21.03
C ALA A 72 -5.36 -93.97 21.06
N ILE A 73 -6.63 -93.77 20.71
CA ILE A 73 -7.62 -94.84 20.58
C ILE A 73 -7.23 -95.81 19.47
N SER A 74 -6.93 -95.32 18.26
CA SER A 74 -6.51 -96.16 17.14
C SER A 74 -5.22 -96.93 17.43
N ASP A 75 -4.23 -96.28 18.06
CA ASP A 75 -2.97 -96.91 18.47
C ASP A 75 -3.24 -98.02 19.51
N PHE A 76 -4.12 -97.78 20.48
CA PHE A 76 -4.49 -98.78 21.49
C PHE A 76 -5.23 -99.98 20.89
N GLU A 77 -6.19 -99.74 20.00
CA GLU A 77 -6.90 -100.79 19.26
C GLU A 77 -5.92 -101.67 18.48
N LYS A 78 -4.98 -101.02 17.78
CA LYS A 78 -3.96 -101.71 16.99
C LYS A 78 -2.96 -102.47 17.86
N ASP A 79 -2.36 -101.84 18.86
CA ASP A 79 -1.21 -102.42 19.58
C ASP A 79 -1.62 -103.40 20.69
N ILE A 80 -2.80 -103.19 21.29
CA ILE A 80 -3.31 -103.95 22.43
C ILE A 80 -4.45 -104.86 22.01
N ILE A 81 -5.56 -104.31 21.51
CA ILE A 81 -6.79 -105.09 21.28
C ILE A 81 -6.57 -106.15 20.19
N SER A 82 -5.96 -105.77 19.06
CA SER A 82 -5.70 -106.71 17.96
C SER A 82 -4.73 -107.84 18.36
N THR A 83 -3.76 -107.55 19.22
CA THR A 83 -2.73 -108.54 19.61
C THR A 83 -3.18 -109.46 20.74
N ILE A 84 -4.02 -108.97 21.65
CA ILE A 84 -4.48 -109.74 22.82
C ILE A 84 -5.74 -110.58 22.48
N SER A 85 -6.43 -110.27 21.38
CA SER A 85 -7.63 -110.96 20.90
C SER A 85 -7.52 -112.49 20.87
N SER A 86 -6.34 -113.05 20.56
CA SER A 86 -6.10 -114.50 20.47
C SER A 86 -5.70 -115.19 21.79
N LYS A 87 -5.35 -114.46 22.85
CA LYS A 87 -4.84 -114.99 24.14
C LYS A 87 -5.43 -114.27 25.36
N LYS A 88 -6.73 -113.98 25.30
CA LYS A 88 -7.46 -113.22 26.32
C LYS A 88 -7.39 -113.94 27.67
N GLY A 89 -6.91 -113.24 28.71
CA GLY A 89 -6.76 -113.78 30.07
C GLY A 89 -5.39 -114.40 30.39
N SER A 90 -4.43 -114.41 29.46
CA SER A 90 -3.07 -114.88 29.72
C SER A 90 -2.22 -113.83 30.48
N ILE A 91 -1.27 -114.29 31.30
CA ILE A 91 -0.28 -113.43 31.99
C ILE A 91 0.46 -112.53 31.00
N THR A 92 0.77 -113.06 29.82
CA THR A 92 1.41 -112.33 28.71
C THR A 92 0.58 -111.15 28.19
N ALA A 93 -0.76 -111.23 28.23
CA ALA A 93 -1.63 -110.13 27.84
C ALA A 93 -1.54 -108.95 28.84
N SER A 94 -1.54 -109.25 30.13
CA SER A 94 -1.40 -108.26 31.20
C SER A 94 -0.02 -107.59 31.19
N GLU A 95 1.06 -108.34 30.97
CA GLU A 95 2.42 -107.79 30.82
C GLU A 95 2.55 -106.87 29.59
N LYS A 96 1.86 -107.18 28.49
CA LYS A 96 1.87 -106.33 27.30
C LYS A 96 1.13 -105.01 27.55
N LEU A 97 -0.01 -105.07 28.24
CA LEU A 97 -0.74 -103.87 28.66
C LEU A 97 0.10 -102.99 29.58
N LEU A 98 0.77 -103.59 30.57
CA LEU A 98 1.64 -102.85 31.50
C LEU A 98 2.77 -102.13 30.77
N ARG A 99 3.51 -102.84 29.89
CA ARG A 99 4.58 -102.24 29.08
C ARG A 99 4.09 -101.09 28.20
N TYR A 100 2.91 -101.22 27.60
CA TYR A 100 2.31 -100.13 26.82
C TYR A 100 2.01 -98.91 27.69
N MET A 101 1.43 -99.11 28.88
CA MET A 101 1.16 -98.00 29.81
C MET A 101 2.44 -97.31 30.28
N GLU A 102 3.49 -98.08 30.60
CA GLU A 102 4.80 -97.55 30.97
C GLU A 102 5.43 -96.72 29.83
N GLU A 103 5.42 -97.24 28.60
CA GLU A 103 5.95 -96.52 27.43
C GLU A 103 5.16 -95.23 27.15
N LYS A 104 3.82 -95.27 27.22
CA LYS A 104 2.99 -94.05 27.05
C LYS A 104 3.22 -93.03 28.16
N ASN A 105 3.40 -93.47 29.41
CA ASN A 105 3.75 -92.59 30.51
C ASN A 105 5.12 -91.91 30.27
N ARG A 106 6.13 -92.69 29.86
CA ARG A 106 7.46 -92.18 29.51
C ARG A 106 7.41 -91.15 28.37
N GLN A 107 6.63 -91.41 27.32
CA GLN A 107 6.44 -90.46 26.21
C GLN A 107 5.78 -89.15 26.68
N ARG A 108 4.78 -89.24 27.56
CA ARG A 108 4.12 -88.07 28.16
C ARG A 108 5.08 -87.25 29.02
N ASP A 109 5.96 -87.90 29.78
CA ASP A 109 6.95 -87.22 30.61
C ASP A 109 7.98 -86.48 29.75
N LEU A 110 8.49 -87.11 28.68
CA LEU A 110 9.40 -86.46 27.71
C LEU A 110 8.74 -85.23 27.03
N LEU A 111 7.47 -85.35 26.64
CA LEU A 111 6.73 -84.24 26.06
C LEU A 111 6.56 -83.09 27.06
N ARG A 112 6.27 -83.41 28.33
CA ARG A 112 6.14 -82.43 29.41
C ARG A 112 7.44 -81.65 29.60
N GLU A 113 8.58 -82.32 29.67
CA GLU A 113 9.89 -81.66 29.82
C GLU A 113 10.22 -80.76 28.63
N LYS A 114 9.91 -81.22 27.41
CA LYS A 114 10.08 -80.43 26.18
C LYS A 114 9.22 -79.17 26.19
N LEU A 115 7.94 -79.30 26.53
CA LEU A 115 7.01 -78.17 26.62
C LEU A 115 7.40 -77.19 27.73
N TRP A 116 7.82 -77.72 28.89
CA TRP A 116 8.30 -76.91 30.02
C TRP A 116 9.51 -76.07 29.62
N SER A 117 10.51 -76.68 28.98
CA SER A 117 11.71 -76.00 28.50
C SER A 117 11.38 -74.92 27.47
N LYS A 118 10.47 -75.21 26.52
CA LYS A 118 10.00 -74.24 25.52
C LYS A 118 9.24 -73.08 26.17
N ASN A 119 8.38 -73.36 27.15
CA ASN A 119 7.63 -72.34 27.88
C ASN A 119 8.57 -71.41 28.67
N TYR A 120 9.60 -71.96 29.32
CA TYR A 120 10.61 -71.18 30.04
C TYR A 120 11.35 -70.22 29.10
N LEU A 121 11.80 -70.71 27.94
CA LEU A 121 12.48 -69.88 26.92
C LEU A 121 11.56 -68.77 26.39
N LEU A 122 10.31 -69.10 26.04
CA LEU A 122 9.34 -68.13 25.53
C LEU A 122 8.99 -67.05 26.58
N LYS A 123 8.84 -67.44 27.86
CA LYS A 123 8.65 -66.47 28.96
C LYS A 123 9.84 -65.52 29.08
N GLY A 124 11.06 -66.03 28.95
CA GLY A 124 12.28 -65.21 28.92
C GLY A 124 12.31 -64.24 27.75
N TYR A 125 11.95 -64.71 26.55
CA TYR A 125 11.90 -63.89 25.33
C TYR A 125 10.82 -62.79 25.43
N LYS A 126 9.61 -63.14 25.90
CA LYS A 126 8.53 -62.17 26.18
C LYS A 126 9.00 -61.05 27.10
N LYS A 127 9.67 -61.39 28.21
CA LYS A 127 10.20 -60.39 29.16
C LYS A 127 11.22 -59.45 28.50
N LYS A 128 12.13 -59.99 27.67
CA LYS A 128 13.11 -59.18 26.93
C LYS A 128 12.43 -58.22 25.96
N LEU A 129 11.46 -58.69 25.17
CA LEU A 129 10.71 -57.84 24.25
C LEU A 129 9.93 -56.75 24.98
N GLN A 130 9.25 -57.08 26.08
CA GLN A 130 8.55 -56.10 26.91
C GLN A 130 9.49 -55.04 27.52
N GLN A 131 10.72 -55.41 27.83
CA GLN A 131 11.72 -54.45 28.31
C GLN A 131 12.21 -53.53 27.18
N GLN A 132 12.46 -54.07 25.99
CA GLN A 132 12.84 -53.28 24.81
C GLN A 132 11.73 -52.30 24.40
N LEU A 133 10.47 -52.75 24.44
CA LEU A 133 9.32 -51.89 24.14
C LEU A 133 9.27 -50.69 25.09
N ARG A 134 9.34 -50.95 26.41
CA ARG A 134 9.36 -49.88 27.42
C ARG A 134 10.53 -48.91 27.26
N GLN A 135 11.72 -49.41 26.92
CA GLN A 135 12.87 -48.55 26.64
C GLN A 135 12.63 -47.67 25.40
N LYS A 136 12.04 -48.23 24.34
CA LYS A 136 11.73 -47.48 23.11
C LYS A 136 10.66 -46.42 23.34
N GLU A 137 9.62 -46.72 24.12
CA GLU A 137 8.57 -45.77 24.50
C GLU A 137 9.17 -44.59 25.28
N GLN A 138 9.94 -44.86 26.35
CA GLN A 138 10.57 -43.82 27.16
C GLN A 138 11.59 -42.97 26.39
N MET A 139 12.38 -43.60 25.50
CA MET A 139 13.34 -42.88 24.67
C MET A 139 12.64 -42.07 23.57
N GLY A 140 11.56 -42.60 22.98
CA GLY A 140 10.75 -41.91 21.98
C GLY A 140 10.07 -40.67 22.55
N GLU A 141 9.45 -40.80 23.72
CA GLU A 141 8.77 -39.71 24.40
C GLU A 141 9.73 -38.57 24.77
N ARG A 142 10.90 -38.89 25.36
CA ARG A 142 11.93 -37.89 25.68
C ARG A 142 12.51 -37.21 24.46
N LEU A 143 12.77 -37.95 23.37
CA LEU A 143 13.29 -37.35 22.13
C LEU A 143 12.26 -36.44 21.47
N CYS A 144 10.98 -36.85 21.46
CA CYS A 144 9.88 -36.03 20.98
C CYS A 144 9.71 -34.75 21.82
N GLU A 145 9.77 -34.86 23.15
CA GLU A 145 9.63 -33.71 24.05
C GLU A 145 10.79 -32.71 23.88
N VAL A 146 12.04 -33.19 23.84
CA VAL A 146 13.21 -32.32 23.60
C VAL A 146 13.13 -31.65 22.22
N SER A 147 12.73 -32.39 21.19
CA SER A 147 12.54 -31.83 19.84
C SER A 147 11.45 -30.76 19.83
N LEU A 148 10.34 -30.99 20.51
CA LEU A 148 9.24 -30.05 20.64
C LEU A 148 9.69 -28.77 21.37
N GLN A 149 10.40 -28.91 22.50
CA GLN A 149 10.95 -27.77 23.24
C GLN A 149 11.95 -26.98 22.39
N GLN A 150 12.84 -27.64 21.65
CA GLN A 150 13.76 -26.97 20.73
C GLN A 150 13.03 -26.19 19.63
N LEU A 151 11.96 -26.76 19.07
CA LEU A 151 11.11 -26.09 18.08
C LEU A 151 10.40 -24.88 18.69
N GLN A 152 9.87 -25.00 19.91
CA GLN A 152 9.23 -23.90 20.63
C GLN A 152 10.21 -22.75 20.88
N VAL A 153 11.43 -23.06 21.34
CA VAL A 153 12.49 -22.06 21.56
C VAL A 153 12.87 -21.37 20.24
N LYS A 154 13.11 -22.14 19.16
CA LYS A 154 13.41 -21.55 17.84
C LYS A 154 12.27 -20.67 17.34
N ASN A 155 11.02 -21.10 17.51
CA ASN A 155 9.85 -20.33 17.09
C ASN A 155 9.74 -19.01 17.88
N ALA A 156 9.95 -19.04 19.19
CA ALA A 156 10.01 -17.85 20.03
C ALA A 156 11.12 -16.88 19.58
N GLN A 157 12.33 -17.39 19.32
CA GLN A 157 13.44 -16.58 18.80
C GLN A 157 13.15 -15.96 17.43
N TYR A 158 12.47 -16.68 16.53
CA TYR A 158 12.09 -16.13 15.23
C TYR A 158 10.99 -15.07 15.35
N LYS A 159 10.02 -15.25 16.26
CA LYS A 159 9.01 -14.24 16.53
C LYS A 159 9.63 -12.95 17.05
N GLU A 160 10.53 -13.05 18.02
CA GLU A 160 11.26 -11.89 18.56
C GLU A 160 12.03 -11.14 17.46
N LYS A 161 12.78 -11.87 16.60
CA LYS A 161 13.47 -11.27 15.45
C LYS A 161 12.51 -10.60 14.46
N ILE A 162 11.34 -11.19 14.20
CA ILE A 162 10.33 -10.58 13.33
C ILE A 162 9.82 -9.29 13.95
N ASP A 163 9.55 -9.28 15.26
CA ASP A 163 9.08 -8.11 15.98
C ASP A 163 10.12 -6.99 16.00
N GLU A 164 11.41 -7.30 16.23
CA GLU A 164 12.52 -6.35 16.10
C GLU A 164 12.57 -5.72 14.71
N LYS A 165 12.53 -6.53 13.65
CA LYS A 165 12.55 -6.03 12.26
C LYS A 165 11.31 -5.21 11.91
N ASN A 166 10.15 -5.56 12.46
CA ASN A 166 8.94 -4.77 12.29
C ASN A 166 9.03 -3.41 12.98
N GLN A 167 9.64 -3.35 14.16
CA GLN A 167 9.91 -2.09 14.86
C GLN A 167 10.89 -1.22 14.07
N GLU A 168 11.99 -1.78 13.57
CA GLU A 168 12.94 -1.07 12.69
C GLU A 168 12.25 -0.52 11.44
N LEU A 169 11.43 -1.34 10.78
CA LEU A 169 10.65 -0.94 9.60
C LEU A 169 9.70 0.22 9.92
N LEU A 170 9.04 0.18 11.08
CA LEU A 170 8.15 1.25 11.51
C LEU A 170 8.92 2.57 11.72
N GLN A 171 10.08 2.52 12.37
CA GLN A 171 10.93 3.70 12.56
C GLN A 171 11.40 4.29 11.23
N LEU A 172 11.83 3.43 10.28
CA LEU A 172 12.21 3.86 8.94
C LEU A 172 11.04 4.48 8.18
N LYS A 173 9.83 3.92 8.27
CA LYS A 173 8.63 4.50 7.66
C LYS A 173 8.31 5.88 8.21
N LEU A 174 8.42 6.07 9.53
CA LEU A 174 8.21 7.38 10.16
C LEU A 174 9.27 8.39 9.71
N ALA A 175 10.54 7.99 9.65
CA ALA A 175 11.63 8.84 9.16
C ALA A 175 11.42 9.22 7.69
N LEU A 176 11.05 8.27 6.84
CA LEU A 176 10.72 8.51 5.43
C LEU A 176 9.54 9.46 5.29
N GLY A 177 8.48 9.28 6.09
CA GLY A 177 7.33 10.19 6.10
C GLY A 177 7.72 11.64 6.42
N LYS A 178 8.57 11.84 7.44
CA LYS A 178 9.12 13.16 7.78
C LYS A 178 9.97 13.74 6.64
N ALA A 179 10.85 12.94 6.05
CA ALA A 179 11.70 13.36 4.95
C ALA A 179 10.87 13.79 3.72
N VAL A 180 9.80 13.04 3.39
CA VAL A 180 8.88 13.38 2.30
C VAL A 180 8.12 14.68 2.58
N GLN A 181 7.67 14.90 3.82
CA GLN A 181 7.03 16.17 4.21
C GLN A 181 7.97 17.36 4.00
N VAL A 182 9.23 17.24 4.46
CA VAL A 182 10.25 18.28 4.28
C VAL A 182 10.54 18.51 2.79
N LEU A 183 10.69 17.44 2.00
CA LEU A 183 10.92 17.53 0.57
C LEU A 183 9.77 18.26 -0.14
N ASN A 184 8.52 17.91 0.18
CA ASN A 184 7.34 18.55 -0.40
C ASN A 184 7.25 20.04 -0.02
N PHE A 185 7.61 20.38 1.22
CA PHE A 185 7.69 21.78 1.65
C PHE A 185 8.69 22.57 0.80
N TYR A 186 9.92 22.07 0.62
CA TYR A 186 10.92 22.75 -0.19
C TYR A 186 10.57 22.80 -1.68
N LYS A 187 9.95 21.73 -2.20
CA LYS A 187 9.45 21.72 -3.59
C LYS A 187 8.41 22.82 -3.82
N LYS A 188 7.47 23.00 -2.89
CA LYS A 188 6.47 24.08 -2.96
C LYS A 188 7.13 25.45 -2.86
N LYS A 189 8.02 25.65 -1.88
CA LYS A 189 8.74 26.92 -1.72
C LYS A 189 9.55 27.27 -2.97
N LEU A 190 10.20 26.29 -3.60
CA LEU A 190 10.93 26.48 -4.85
C LEU A 190 9.98 26.90 -5.98
N GLN A 191 8.84 26.23 -6.13
CA GLN A 191 7.83 26.58 -7.13
C GLN A 191 7.32 28.01 -6.92
N ASP A 192 6.96 28.39 -5.70
CA ASP A 192 6.50 29.75 -5.37
C ASP A 192 7.58 30.81 -5.72
N THR A 193 8.86 30.53 -5.39
CA THR A 193 9.98 31.42 -5.76
C THR A 193 10.21 31.50 -7.27
N MET A 194 9.97 30.42 -8.00
CA MET A 194 10.11 30.39 -9.45
C MET A 194 9.00 31.20 -10.12
N GLU A 195 7.76 31.03 -9.68
CA GLU A 195 6.60 31.79 -10.18
C GLU A 195 6.75 33.29 -9.94
N THR A 196 7.19 33.68 -8.73
CA THR A 196 7.47 35.09 -8.41
C THR A 196 8.64 35.64 -9.23
N SER A 197 9.71 34.87 -9.42
CA SER A 197 10.83 35.26 -10.30
C SER A 197 10.37 35.49 -11.74
N MET A 198 9.55 34.58 -12.29
CA MET A 198 8.99 34.72 -13.64
C MET A 198 8.11 35.96 -13.77
N SER A 199 7.28 36.25 -12.76
CA SER A 199 6.46 37.47 -12.72
C SER A 199 7.34 38.73 -12.69
N LEU A 200 8.37 38.75 -11.84
CA LEU A 200 9.30 39.87 -11.75
C LEU A 200 10.08 40.07 -13.06
N MET A 201 10.51 38.99 -13.72
CA MET A 201 11.15 39.08 -15.03
C MET A 201 10.24 39.71 -16.07
N LYS A 202 8.94 39.32 -16.09
CA LYS A 202 7.94 39.93 -16.96
C LYS A 202 7.77 41.42 -16.66
N ASP A 203 7.66 41.79 -15.39
CA ASP A 203 7.53 43.18 -14.96
C ASP A 203 8.76 44.02 -15.31
N VAL A 204 9.97 43.46 -15.16
CA VAL A 204 11.22 44.12 -15.55
C VAL A 204 11.25 44.37 -17.05
N SER A 205 10.88 43.38 -17.87
CA SER A 205 10.79 43.55 -19.32
C SER A 205 9.79 44.64 -19.71
N GLN A 206 8.60 44.63 -19.10
CA GLN A 206 7.58 45.67 -19.33
C GLN A 206 8.07 47.07 -18.92
N ARG A 207 8.73 47.20 -17.76
CA ARG A 207 9.30 48.47 -17.30
C ARG A 207 10.40 48.97 -18.22
N LYS A 208 11.26 48.08 -18.73
CA LYS A 208 12.29 48.45 -19.72
C LYS A 208 11.69 49.01 -21.01
N GLU A 209 10.64 48.38 -21.54
CA GLU A 209 9.93 48.89 -22.73
C GLU A 209 9.27 50.26 -22.48
N LEU A 210 8.68 50.46 -21.30
CA LEU A 210 8.10 51.75 -20.91
C LEU A 210 9.17 52.83 -20.74
N LEU A 211 10.31 52.49 -20.14
CA LEU A 211 11.46 53.38 -20.01
C LEU A 211 11.96 53.83 -21.37
N GLU A 212 12.16 52.89 -22.30
CA GLU A 212 12.61 53.19 -23.66
C GLU A 212 11.62 54.13 -24.38
N LYS A 213 10.30 53.90 -24.23
CA LYS A 213 9.27 54.81 -24.77
C LYS A 213 9.32 56.19 -24.11
N ALA A 214 9.60 56.28 -22.82
CA ALA A 214 9.72 57.55 -22.11
C ALA A 214 10.97 58.32 -22.55
N GLU A 215 12.12 57.66 -22.68
CA GLU A 215 13.38 58.23 -23.19
C GLU A 215 13.19 58.81 -24.60
N ARG A 216 12.52 58.08 -25.50
CA ARG A 216 12.17 58.60 -26.84
C ARG A 216 11.30 59.86 -26.77
N LYS A 217 10.33 59.89 -25.85
CA LYS A 217 9.47 61.08 -25.65
C LYS A 217 10.27 62.25 -25.08
N VAL A 218 11.16 62.02 -24.11
CA VAL A 218 12.04 63.05 -23.55
C VAL A 218 12.92 63.64 -24.65
N ALA A 219 13.57 62.80 -25.47
CA ALA A 219 14.39 63.27 -26.58
C ALA A 219 13.58 64.14 -27.58
N LEU A 220 12.35 63.72 -27.92
CA LEU A 220 11.46 64.51 -28.78
C LEU A 220 11.08 65.86 -28.14
N VAL A 221 10.75 65.86 -26.85
CA VAL A 221 10.39 67.08 -26.11
C VAL A 221 11.60 68.01 -25.99
N GLU A 222 12.80 67.49 -25.77
CA GLU A 222 14.03 68.28 -25.77
C GLU A 222 14.32 68.89 -27.14
N GLU A 223 14.13 68.16 -28.23
CA GLU A 223 14.26 68.69 -29.59
C GLU A 223 13.24 69.82 -29.85
N GLN A 224 11.98 69.61 -29.46
CA GLN A 224 10.93 70.63 -29.58
C GLN A 224 11.23 71.85 -28.72
N ARG A 225 11.72 71.65 -27.49
CA ARG A 225 12.14 72.72 -26.58
C ARG A 225 13.29 73.52 -27.20
N ALA A 226 14.30 72.87 -27.76
CA ALA A 226 15.43 73.54 -28.42
C ALA A 226 14.97 74.39 -29.62
N LYS A 227 14.04 73.87 -30.44
CA LYS A 227 13.42 74.64 -31.55
C LYS A 227 12.65 75.87 -31.04
N ALA A 228 11.85 75.69 -29.99
CA ALA A 228 11.07 76.76 -29.38
C ALA A 228 11.96 77.82 -28.72
N GLU A 229 13.02 77.42 -28.01
CA GLU A 229 14.01 78.33 -27.42
C GLU A 229 14.77 79.10 -28.49
N GLY A 230 15.16 78.45 -29.60
CA GLY A 230 15.76 79.11 -30.76
C GLY A 230 14.85 80.17 -31.38
N ALA A 231 13.58 79.84 -31.61
CA ALA A 231 12.59 80.79 -32.12
C ALA A 231 12.33 81.96 -31.13
N ASN A 232 12.23 81.67 -29.83
CA ASN A 232 12.06 82.69 -28.79
C ASN A 232 13.29 83.62 -28.71
N GLY A 233 14.49 83.07 -28.87
CA GLY A 233 15.73 83.83 -28.99
C GLY A 233 15.68 84.81 -30.17
N GLN A 234 15.28 84.33 -31.35
CA GLN A 234 15.10 85.17 -32.55
C GLN A 234 14.06 86.29 -32.34
N LEU A 235 12.94 85.99 -31.66
CA LEU A 235 11.94 87.00 -31.34
C LEU A 235 12.46 88.03 -30.33
N ARG A 236 13.24 87.61 -29.34
CA ARG A 236 13.88 88.54 -28.38
C ARG A 236 14.91 89.44 -29.06
N THR A 237 15.72 88.93 -29.99
CA THR A 237 16.64 89.76 -30.78
C THR A 237 15.88 90.73 -31.66
N LEU A 238 14.79 90.28 -32.31
CA LEU A 238 13.93 91.16 -33.10
C LEU A 238 13.32 92.27 -32.23
N LEU A 239 12.88 91.95 -31.00
CA LEU A 239 12.35 92.93 -30.05
C LEU A 239 13.41 93.89 -29.51
N SER A 240 14.65 93.44 -29.31
CA SER A 240 15.75 94.34 -28.92
C SER A 240 16.17 95.27 -30.05
N ASP A 241 16.15 94.79 -31.29
CA ASP A 241 16.48 95.58 -32.48
C ASP A 241 15.32 96.53 -32.85
N TYR A 242 14.09 96.16 -32.51
CA TYR A 242 12.91 96.97 -32.73
C TYR A 242 12.79 98.10 -31.69
N THR A 243 13.33 99.26 -32.04
CA THR A 243 13.08 100.50 -31.30
C THR A 243 11.85 101.18 -31.89
N VAL A 244 10.80 101.39 -31.09
CA VAL A 244 9.60 102.13 -31.51
C VAL A 244 10.02 103.54 -31.94
N PRO A 245 9.87 103.90 -33.23
CA PRO A 245 10.23 105.24 -33.68
C PRO A 245 9.34 106.26 -32.96
N PRO A 246 9.89 107.38 -32.45
CA PRO A 246 9.09 108.41 -31.81
C PRO A 246 7.92 108.82 -32.72
N VAL A 247 6.72 109.00 -32.17
CA VAL A 247 5.50 109.32 -32.95
C VAL A 247 5.73 110.49 -33.91
N LEU A 248 6.51 111.48 -33.47
CA LEU A 248 6.91 112.63 -34.29
C LEU A 248 7.72 112.24 -35.53
N SER A 249 8.63 111.26 -35.47
CA SER A 249 9.41 110.82 -36.64
C SER A 249 8.55 110.04 -37.64
N TYR A 250 7.56 109.28 -37.15
CA TYR A 250 6.57 108.62 -38.02
C TYR A 250 5.66 109.65 -38.69
N VAL A 251 5.19 110.65 -37.93
CA VAL A 251 4.38 111.75 -38.46
C VAL A 251 5.18 112.57 -39.47
N GLN A 252 6.45 112.87 -39.23
CA GLN A 252 7.33 113.54 -40.20
C GLN A 252 7.52 112.71 -41.46
N LYS A 253 7.90 111.43 -41.37
CA LYS A 253 7.99 110.57 -42.56
C LYS A 253 6.67 110.45 -43.33
N LYS A 254 5.53 110.49 -42.62
CA LYS A 254 4.20 110.49 -43.24
C LYS A 254 3.88 111.83 -43.91
N MET A 255 4.29 112.95 -43.32
CA MET A 255 4.22 114.29 -43.92
C MET A 255 5.10 114.38 -45.16
N ASP A 256 6.34 113.91 -45.08
CA ASP A 256 7.27 113.81 -46.21
C ASP A 256 6.67 112.97 -47.34
N LEU A 257 6.03 111.83 -47.02
CA LEU A 257 5.31 111.02 -48.00
C LEU A 257 4.14 111.77 -48.63
N THR A 258 3.38 112.56 -47.85
CA THR A 258 2.29 113.37 -48.39
C THR A 258 2.80 114.53 -49.25
N ASP A 259 3.92 115.14 -48.89
CA ASP A 259 4.54 116.23 -49.64
C ASP A 259 5.19 115.72 -50.93
N LEU A 260 5.84 114.55 -50.89
CA LEU A 260 6.27 113.81 -52.08
C LEU A 260 5.08 113.45 -52.97
N LYS A 261 3.97 112.99 -52.40
CA LYS A 261 2.76 112.69 -53.18
C LYS A 261 2.14 113.96 -53.80
N ASN A 262 2.16 115.08 -53.09
CA ASN A 262 1.65 116.36 -53.59
C ASN A 262 2.56 116.98 -54.67
N SER A 263 3.87 116.89 -54.50
CA SER A 263 4.86 117.31 -55.50
C SER A 263 4.82 116.40 -56.73
N LEU A 264 4.63 115.09 -56.58
CA LEU A 264 4.37 114.18 -57.71
C LEU A 264 3.14 114.64 -58.51
N LYS A 265 2.02 114.91 -57.83
CA LYS A 265 0.82 115.47 -58.46
C LYS A 265 1.03 116.86 -59.09
N ALA A 266 1.97 117.66 -58.57
CA ALA A 266 2.32 118.95 -59.14
C ALA A 266 3.19 118.81 -60.39
N TRP A 267 4.12 117.84 -60.40
CA TRP A 267 4.92 117.46 -61.56
C TRP A 267 4.05 116.84 -62.65
N GLU A 268 3.08 115.99 -62.31
CA GLU A 268 2.06 115.48 -63.25
C GLU A 268 1.26 116.63 -63.88
N ARG A 269 0.84 117.63 -63.09
CA ARG A 269 0.17 118.83 -63.61
C ARG A 269 1.07 119.68 -64.49
N ARG A 270 2.36 119.85 -64.15
CA ARG A 270 3.34 120.56 -65.00
C ARG A 270 3.58 119.82 -66.31
N ALA A 271 3.73 118.50 -66.28
CA ALA A 271 3.84 117.66 -67.45
C ALA A 271 2.61 117.84 -68.37
N ALA A 272 1.40 117.82 -67.80
CA ALA A 272 0.16 118.07 -68.55
C ALA A 272 0.12 119.48 -69.19
N VAL A 273 0.57 120.52 -68.47
CA VAL A 273 0.65 121.90 -69.03
C VAL A 273 1.69 121.99 -70.14
N THR A 274 2.86 121.36 -70.00
CA THR A 274 3.86 121.31 -71.07
C THR A 274 3.34 120.54 -72.29
N GLU A 275 2.59 119.46 -72.09
CA GLU A 275 2.00 118.67 -73.17
C GLU A 275 0.88 119.44 -73.89
N MET A 276 0.01 120.14 -73.15
CA MET A 276 -0.97 121.05 -73.74
C MET A 276 -0.31 122.21 -74.50
N SER A 277 0.75 122.82 -73.95
CA SER A 277 1.50 123.89 -74.60
C SER A 277 2.12 123.43 -75.92
N LEU A 278 2.68 122.22 -75.95
CA LEU A 278 3.26 121.58 -77.13
C LEU A 278 2.18 121.22 -78.17
N GLN A 279 0.96 120.87 -77.74
CA GLN A 279 -0.19 120.73 -78.64
C GLN A 279 -0.61 122.07 -79.26
N THR A 280 -0.65 123.17 -78.49
CA THR A 280 -0.92 124.52 -79.05
C THR A 280 0.16 124.97 -80.03
N TYR A 281 1.45 124.76 -79.74
CA TYR A 281 2.52 125.04 -80.70
C TYR A 281 2.41 124.18 -81.96
N ARG A 282 2.03 122.90 -81.85
CA ARG A 282 1.74 122.05 -83.02
C ARG A 282 0.53 122.55 -83.83
N ARG A 283 -0.52 123.07 -83.17
CA ARG A 283 -1.69 123.65 -83.85
C ARG A 283 -1.36 124.97 -84.56
N ALA A 284 -0.60 125.85 -83.92
CA ALA A 284 -0.12 127.11 -84.50
C ALA A 284 0.84 126.87 -85.70
N TRP A 285 1.76 125.91 -85.59
CA TRP A 285 2.65 125.49 -86.69
C TRP A 285 1.87 124.93 -87.90
N ASN A 286 0.79 124.18 -87.67
CA ASN A 286 -0.07 123.65 -88.73
C ASN A 286 -0.94 124.74 -89.42
N GLN A 287 -1.19 125.87 -88.75
CA GLN A 287 -1.96 127.01 -89.30
C GLN A 287 -1.10 127.92 -90.19
N VAL A 288 0.19 128.09 -89.85
CA VAL A 288 1.18 128.76 -90.70
C VAL A 288 1.47 127.94 -91.97
N LYS A 289 1.50 126.60 -91.87
CA LYS A 289 1.72 125.68 -93.01
C LYS A 289 0.60 125.68 -94.06
N ARG A 290 -0.59 126.22 -93.76
CA ARG A 290 -1.73 126.30 -94.70
C ARG A 290 -1.88 127.67 -95.38
N SER A 291 -1.14 128.69 -94.93
CA SER A 291 -1.34 130.10 -95.34
C SER A 291 -0.26 130.63 -96.30
N GLY A 292 0.72 129.80 -96.68
CA GLY A 292 1.80 130.16 -97.63
C GLY A 292 1.63 129.60 -99.05
N ASN A 293 0.59 128.80 -99.30
CA ASN A 293 0.20 128.33 -100.65
C ASN A 293 -0.86 129.29 -101.24
N GLN A 294 -0.49 130.55 -101.45
CA GLN A 294 -1.17 131.53 -102.32
C GLN A 294 -0.26 132.76 -102.51
N HIS A 295 0.88 132.54 -103.19
CA HIS A 295 1.48 133.36 -104.25
C HIS A 295 2.71 132.61 -104.80
#